data_AF-A0A940CA40-F1
#
_entry.id   AF-A0A940CA40-F1
#
_cell.length_a   1.000
_cell.length_b   1.000
_cell.length_c   1.000
_cell.angle_alpha   90.00
_cell.angle_beta   90.00
_cell.angle_gamma   90.00
#
_symmetry.space_group_name_H-M   'P 1'
#
loop_
_entity.id
_entity.type
_entity.pdbx_description
1 polymer ?
#
loop_
_entity_poly.entity_id
_entity_poly.type
_entity_poly.pdbx_seq_one_letter_code
_entity_poly.pdbx_strand_id
1 'polypeptide(L)'
;MSWAYRLITPLAGMQPILTCGALHRSMCLRTPRKKAERKSMREYMKNKNEYVEDGRRYIKEIRECRCNEKKENAYLLTCKILERGKKEYTYSFAEEDYLLKGSYFGTKGFWLSDKAKTQVQRAITDFENKIGKAKNGIWIKVDIVPSVMTLYYDFYLKGRFHFLLEYLDEEHKKIIRYREGATLQEMISEITRCMIDQDICAIIRQSDKDTINRNPLYISAVESGNEPLRLLLKLYYRIANEKECDMLSALFGTRVLPSLEEEYDQTYVVDADTIQSAILVRSGYDIRHKPYFAMRGFTHTKWQLNPHTKLGVDAAPNDAETISFQEYLELFEDDHELRKESAKNEK
;
A
#
# COMPACT_ATOMS: atom_id res chain seq x y z
N MET A 1 27.93 -27.29 -19.16
CA MET A 1 27.26 -27.40 -20.48
C MET A 1 26.81 -26.01 -20.89
N SER A 2 27.47 -25.46 -21.91
CA SER A 2 27.34 -24.09 -22.40
C SER A 2 26.39 -24.06 -23.59
N TRP A 3 25.40 -23.18 -23.59
CA TRP A 3 24.64 -22.82 -24.80
C TRP A 3 24.45 -21.31 -24.84
N ALA A 4 25.29 -20.68 -25.68
CA ALA A 4 25.17 -19.31 -26.13
C ALA A 4 24.36 -19.31 -27.44
N TYR A 5 23.29 -18.50 -27.52
CA TYR A 5 22.60 -18.21 -28.77
C TYR A 5 23.21 -16.96 -29.42
N ARG A 6 23.73 -17.13 -30.64
CA ARG A 6 24.11 -16.02 -31.54
C ARG A 6 23.06 -15.86 -32.64
N LEU A 7 22.58 -14.62 -32.73
CA LEU A 7 22.12 -13.83 -33.89
C LEU A 7 22.28 -14.45 -35.29
N ILE A 8 21.20 -14.40 -36.09
CA ILE A 8 21.25 -14.24 -37.55
C ILE A 8 20.11 -13.32 -38.01
N THR A 9 20.47 -12.24 -38.71
CA THR A 9 19.65 -11.46 -39.66
C THR A 9 20.57 -11.04 -40.83
N PRO A 10 20.07 -10.48 -41.94
CA PRO A 10 19.60 -11.15 -43.16
C PRO A 10 20.47 -10.75 -44.38
N LEU A 11 20.16 -11.20 -45.61
CA LEU A 11 20.47 -10.59 -46.94
C LEU A 11 19.94 -11.54 -48.04
N ALA A 12 18.96 -11.14 -48.85
CA ALA A 12 19.06 -10.42 -50.13
C ALA A 12 19.47 -11.31 -51.34
N GLY A 13 18.67 -11.23 -52.42
CA GLY A 13 18.95 -11.82 -53.74
C GLY A 13 17.67 -11.89 -54.58
N MET A 14 17.33 -10.81 -55.31
CA MET A 14 17.50 -10.64 -56.76
C MET A 14 16.45 -11.34 -57.64
N GLN A 15 15.72 -10.51 -58.40
CA GLN A 15 14.89 -10.85 -59.59
C GLN A 15 15.79 -11.24 -60.78
N PRO A 16 15.23 -11.81 -61.88
CA PRO A 16 14.84 -11.01 -63.06
C PRO A 16 13.57 -11.55 -63.81
N ILE A 17 12.62 -10.79 -64.39
CA ILE A 17 12.55 -9.91 -65.60
C ILE A 17 11.56 -10.47 -66.66
N LEU A 18 10.73 -9.56 -67.23
CA LEU A 18 9.95 -9.58 -68.51
C LEU A 18 8.72 -10.51 -68.65
N THR A 19 7.54 -10.06 -69.11
CA THR A 19 7.27 -9.42 -70.42
C THR A 19 5.93 -8.65 -70.48
N CYS A 20 5.86 -7.74 -71.47
CA CYS A 20 4.77 -6.87 -71.93
C CYS A 20 3.40 -7.51 -72.21
N GLY A 21 2.34 -6.72 -72.06
CA GLY A 21 1.01 -6.95 -72.63
C GLY A 21 0.12 -5.70 -72.54
N ALA A 22 -0.42 -5.24 -73.66
CA ALA A 22 -0.90 -3.88 -73.88
C ALA A 22 -2.38 -3.61 -73.51
N LEU A 23 -2.68 -2.31 -73.36
CA LEU A 23 -3.91 -1.61 -73.77
C LEU A 23 -5.28 -2.07 -73.23
N HIS A 24 -5.82 -1.32 -72.26
CA HIS A 24 -7.16 -0.71 -72.41
C HIS A 24 -7.36 0.47 -71.46
N ARG A 25 -7.53 1.66 -72.06
CA ARG A 25 -8.00 2.88 -71.38
C ARG A 25 -9.51 2.77 -71.20
N SER A 26 -9.96 2.67 -69.96
CA SER A 26 -11.34 2.94 -69.56
C SER A 26 -11.33 4.16 -68.65
N MET A 27 -11.86 5.27 -69.17
CA MET A 27 -12.13 6.50 -68.42
C MET A 27 -13.27 6.22 -67.42
N CYS A 28 -12.93 5.90 -66.17
CA CYS A 28 -13.87 6.04 -65.05
C CYS A 28 -13.78 7.48 -64.53
N LEU A 29 -14.81 8.26 -64.85
CA LEU A 29 -15.12 9.57 -64.27
C LEU A 29 -15.07 9.48 -62.74
N ARG A 30 -14.00 10.03 -62.14
CA ARG A 30 -13.92 10.27 -60.70
C ARG A 30 -14.82 11.45 -60.36
N THR A 31 -16.08 11.18 -60.01
CA THR A 31 -16.85 12.10 -59.16
C THR A 31 -16.14 12.22 -57.81
N PRO A 32 -15.84 13.43 -57.31
CA PRO A 32 -15.33 13.59 -55.97
C PRO A 32 -16.41 13.17 -54.97
N ARG A 33 -16.25 11.99 -54.34
CA ARG A 33 -17.00 11.66 -53.12
C ARG A 33 -16.58 12.68 -52.06
N LYS A 34 -17.38 13.72 -51.88
CA LYS A 34 -17.42 14.48 -50.63
C LYS A 34 -17.64 13.44 -49.53
N LYS A 35 -16.58 13.13 -48.76
CA LYS A 35 -16.72 12.48 -47.45
C LYS A 35 -17.55 13.47 -46.64
N ALA A 36 -18.85 13.20 -46.53
CA ALA A 36 -19.66 13.85 -45.53
C ALA A 36 -19.03 13.46 -44.19
N GLU A 37 -18.39 14.42 -43.52
CA GLU A 37 -18.14 14.31 -42.09
C GLU A 37 -19.51 14.17 -41.43
N ARG A 38 -19.91 12.92 -41.17
CA ARG A 38 -20.98 12.66 -40.22
C ARG A 38 -20.47 13.21 -38.91
N LYS A 39 -20.96 14.39 -38.54
CA LYS A 39 -20.77 14.99 -37.23
C LYS A 39 -21.35 13.98 -36.23
N SER A 40 -20.48 13.21 -35.58
CA SER A 40 -20.89 12.25 -34.56
C SER A 40 -21.74 13.01 -33.52
N MET A 41 -22.93 12.49 -33.24
CA MET A 41 -23.86 13.09 -32.28
C MET A 41 -23.60 12.44 -30.92
N ARG A 42 -23.17 13.25 -29.95
CA ARG A 42 -22.99 12.79 -28.56
C ARG A 42 -24.34 12.71 -27.86
N GLU A 43 -24.68 11.54 -27.36
CA GLU A 43 -25.88 11.32 -26.56
C GLU A 43 -25.50 11.25 -25.08
N TYR A 44 -25.88 12.28 -24.30
CA TYR A 44 -25.62 12.29 -22.86
C TYR A 44 -26.51 11.29 -22.13
N MET A 45 -25.92 10.52 -21.22
CA MET A 45 -26.67 9.58 -20.39
C MET A 45 -27.33 10.28 -19.20
N LYS A 46 -28.12 9.53 -18.41
CA LYS A 46 -28.66 10.01 -17.12
C LYS A 46 -27.59 10.64 -16.22
N ASN A 47 -26.34 10.13 -16.31
CA ASN A 47 -25.19 10.79 -15.72
C ASN A 47 -24.60 11.82 -16.69
N LYS A 48 -24.58 13.09 -16.30
CA LYS A 48 -24.11 14.22 -17.14
C LYS A 48 -22.62 14.13 -17.49
N ASN A 49 -21.86 13.35 -16.73
CA ASN A 49 -20.45 13.09 -16.95
C ASN A 49 -20.19 11.89 -17.88
N GLU A 50 -21.25 11.30 -18.44
CA GLU A 50 -21.19 10.15 -19.33
C GLU A 50 -21.97 10.42 -20.61
N TYR A 51 -21.41 10.01 -21.75
CA TYR A 51 -22.07 10.14 -23.04
C TYR A 51 -21.77 8.95 -23.93
N VAL A 52 -22.61 8.72 -24.92
CA VAL A 52 -22.40 7.72 -25.98
C VAL A 52 -22.01 8.45 -27.27
N GLU A 53 -20.96 7.97 -27.91
CA GLU A 53 -20.45 8.45 -29.20
C GLU A 53 -20.02 7.21 -29.99
N ASP A 54 -20.54 7.05 -31.21
CA ASP A 54 -20.29 5.88 -32.07
C ASP A 54 -20.53 4.51 -31.37
N GLY A 55 -21.60 4.43 -30.56
CA GLY A 55 -21.97 3.21 -29.82
C GLY A 55 -21.07 2.91 -28.60
N ARG A 56 -20.09 3.77 -28.31
CA ARG A 56 -19.15 3.63 -27.20
C ARG A 56 -19.53 4.58 -26.07
N ARG A 57 -19.42 4.12 -24.83
CA ARG A 57 -19.74 4.92 -23.62
C ARG A 57 -18.48 5.58 -23.08
N TYR A 58 -18.50 6.90 -22.95
CA TYR A 58 -17.37 7.72 -22.53
C TYR A 58 -17.54 8.31 -21.13
N ILE A 59 -16.42 8.52 -20.44
CA ILE A 59 -16.29 9.45 -19.30
C ILE A 59 -15.78 10.80 -19.80
N LYS A 60 -16.53 11.85 -19.52
CA LYS A 60 -16.18 13.24 -19.89
C LYS A 60 -15.08 13.82 -19.00
N GLU A 61 -15.11 13.56 -17.69
CA GLU A 61 -14.14 14.13 -16.76
C GLU A 61 -13.87 13.22 -15.56
N ILE A 62 -12.61 13.20 -15.13
CA ILE A 62 -12.17 12.54 -13.91
C ILE A 62 -11.64 13.63 -12.99
N ARG A 63 -12.23 13.79 -11.79
CA ARG A 63 -11.87 14.88 -10.88
C ARG A 63 -10.52 14.65 -10.21
N GLU A 64 -10.30 13.43 -9.77
CA GLU A 64 -9.06 12.99 -9.14
C GLU A 64 -8.75 11.61 -9.69
N CYS A 65 -7.49 11.34 -10.02
CA CYS A 65 -7.06 9.98 -10.28
C CYS A 65 -5.63 9.77 -9.77
N ARG A 66 -5.38 8.59 -9.21
CA ARG A 66 -4.08 8.16 -8.73
C ARG A 66 -3.80 6.76 -9.25
N CYS A 67 -2.58 6.52 -9.70
CA CYS A 67 -2.11 5.19 -10.04
C CYS A 67 -1.42 4.59 -8.83
N ASN A 68 -1.84 3.38 -8.45
CA ASN A 68 -1.35 2.71 -7.25
C ASN A 68 -0.48 1.49 -7.58
N GLU A 69 -0.70 0.90 -8.75
CA GLU A 69 -0.07 -0.36 -9.14
C GLU A 69 0.00 -0.48 -10.66
N LYS A 70 1.02 -1.19 -11.12
CA LYS A 70 1.23 -1.60 -12.50
C LYS A 70 1.42 -3.11 -12.53
N LYS A 71 0.68 -3.79 -13.40
CA LYS A 71 0.81 -5.21 -13.72
C LYS A 71 1.06 -5.33 -15.21
N GLU A 72 2.28 -5.67 -15.59
CA GLU A 72 2.73 -5.66 -16.99
C GLU A 72 2.42 -4.33 -17.72
N ASN A 73 1.46 -4.35 -18.66
CA ASN A 73 1.04 -3.21 -19.46
C ASN A 73 -0.22 -2.50 -18.92
N ALA A 74 -0.77 -3.00 -17.81
CA ALA A 74 -1.97 -2.47 -17.18
C ALA A 74 -1.65 -1.70 -15.89
N TYR A 75 -2.42 -0.65 -15.65
CA TYR A 75 -2.33 0.20 -14.47
C TYR A 75 -3.63 0.11 -13.67
N LEU A 76 -3.50 -0.09 -12.36
CA LEU A 76 -4.61 -0.01 -11.41
C LEU A 76 -4.70 1.41 -10.87
N LEU A 77 -5.82 2.05 -11.18
CA LEU A 77 -6.11 3.44 -10.93
C LEU A 77 -7.24 3.56 -9.90
N THR A 78 -7.08 4.42 -8.90
CA THR A 78 -8.22 4.91 -8.13
C THR A 78 -8.64 6.27 -8.66
N CYS A 79 -9.81 6.32 -9.31
CA CYS A 79 -10.36 7.55 -9.86
C CYS A 79 -11.66 7.97 -9.16
N LYS A 80 -11.82 9.28 -8.93
CA LYS A 80 -13.04 9.93 -8.45
C LYS A 80 -13.78 10.55 -9.63
N ILE A 81 -14.92 9.96 -9.98
CA ILE A 81 -15.74 10.35 -11.12
C ILE A 81 -17.06 10.92 -10.59
N LEU A 82 -17.50 12.06 -11.15
CA LEU A 82 -18.75 12.70 -10.76
C LEU A 82 -19.92 11.72 -10.88
N GLU A 83 -20.82 11.74 -9.88
CA GLU A 83 -21.99 10.85 -9.74
C GLU A 83 -21.67 9.35 -9.58
N ARG A 84 -20.41 8.93 -9.74
CA ARG A 84 -19.95 7.55 -9.50
C ARG A 84 -19.16 7.38 -8.21
N GLY A 85 -18.61 8.45 -7.66
CA GLY A 85 -17.74 8.42 -6.49
C GLY A 85 -16.31 7.96 -6.81
N LYS A 86 -15.57 7.61 -5.76
CA LYS A 86 -14.20 7.10 -5.82
C LYS A 86 -14.22 5.58 -5.99
N LYS A 87 -13.62 5.07 -7.07
CA LYS A 87 -13.61 3.65 -7.45
C LYS A 87 -12.28 3.26 -8.09
N GLU A 88 -12.00 1.97 -8.08
CA GLU A 88 -10.85 1.38 -8.76
C GLU A 88 -11.19 0.97 -10.19
N TYR A 89 -10.21 1.15 -11.09
CA TYR A 89 -10.30 0.88 -12.51
C TYR A 89 -8.96 0.36 -13.02
N THR A 90 -8.99 -0.52 -14.01
CA THR A 90 -7.81 -0.98 -14.76
C THR A 90 -7.72 -0.22 -16.07
N TYR A 91 -6.52 0.23 -16.44
CA TYR A 91 -6.23 0.92 -17.68
C TYR A 91 -5.07 0.24 -18.41
N SER A 92 -5.22 -0.09 -19.69
CA SER A 92 -4.16 -0.68 -20.53
C SER A 92 -3.98 0.14 -21.79
N PHE A 93 -2.74 0.44 -22.18
CA PHE A 93 -2.47 1.11 -23.46
C PHE A 93 -2.63 0.19 -24.67
N ALA A 94 -2.57 -1.13 -24.47
CA ALA A 94 -2.59 -2.12 -25.55
C ALA A 94 -4.00 -2.42 -26.07
N GLU A 95 -5.03 -2.17 -25.27
CA GLU A 95 -6.41 -2.60 -25.55
C GLU A 95 -7.36 -1.45 -25.93
N GLU A 96 -6.85 -0.33 -26.44
CA GLU A 96 -7.60 0.93 -26.69
C GLU A 96 -7.83 1.80 -25.42
N ASP A 97 -7.93 3.13 -25.57
CA ASP A 97 -7.96 4.13 -24.48
C ASP A 97 -9.24 4.10 -23.62
N TYR A 98 -9.51 3.00 -22.89
CA TYR A 98 -10.65 2.86 -22.00
C TYR A 98 -10.27 2.37 -20.59
N LEU A 99 -11.12 2.71 -19.62
CA LEU A 99 -11.07 2.19 -18.24
C LEU A 99 -11.99 0.97 -18.11
N LEU A 100 -11.45 -0.13 -17.62
CA LEU A 100 -12.24 -1.29 -17.19
C LEU A 100 -12.52 -1.19 -15.70
N LYS A 101 -13.79 -1.24 -15.32
CA LYS A 101 -14.18 -1.49 -13.94
C LYS A 101 -14.48 -2.96 -13.76
N GLY A 102 -13.67 -3.66 -12.97
CA GLY A 102 -14.03 -4.98 -12.44
C GLY A 102 -15.22 -4.85 -11.48
N SER A 103 -16.25 -5.66 -11.65
CA SER A 103 -17.33 -5.79 -10.67
C SER A 103 -17.76 -7.25 -10.56
N TYR A 104 -18.33 -7.63 -9.42
CA TYR A 104 -18.89 -8.98 -9.18
C TYR A 104 -19.90 -9.42 -10.26
N PHE A 105 -20.52 -8.47 -10.98
CA PHE A 105 -21.51 -8.71 -12.04
C PHE A 105 -20.93 -8.48 -13.46
N GLY A 106 -19.61 -8.57 -13.62
CA GLY A 106 -18.92 -8.44 -14.90
C GLY A 106 -18.10 -7.17 -15.06
N THR A 107 -17.38 -7.07 -16.17
CA THR A 107 -16.48 -5.95 -16.50
C THR A 107 -17.22 -4.87 -17.28
N LYS A 108 -17.23 -3.63 -16.77
CA LYS A 108 -17.78 -2.48 -17.52
C LYS A 108 -16.65 -1.60 -18.03
N GLY A 109 -16.51 -1.51 -19.35
CA GLY A 109 -15.57 -0.62 -20.02
C GLY A 109 -16.14 0.79 -20.24
N PHE A 110 -15.30 1.81 -20.07
CA PHE A 110 -15.61 3.20 -20.36
C PHE A 110 -14.49 3.84 -21.16
N TRP A 111 -14.83 4.34 -22.34
CA TRP A 111 -13.92 5.14 -23.14
C TRP A 111 -13.61 6.47 -22.46
N LEU A 112 -12.44 7.02 -22.75
CA LEU A 112 -12.03 8.29 -22.18
C LEU A 112 -12.16 9.41 -23.21
N SER A 113 -12.82 10.50 -22.82
CA SER A 113 -12.64 11.78 -23.53
C SER A 113 -11.22 12.30 -23.33
N ASP A 114 -10.77 13.26 -24.15
CA ASP A 114 -9.42 13.83 -24.08
C ASP A 114 -9.08 14.40 -22.69
N LYS A 115 -10.05 15.06 -22.03
CA LYS A 115 -9.89 15.61 -20.68
C LYS A 115 -9.69 14.48 -19.66
N ALA A 116 -10.51 13.43 -19.72
CA ALA A 116 -10.38 12.28 -18.82
C ALA A 116 -9.06 11.51 -19.08
N LYS A 117 -8.68 11.35 -20.35
CA LYS A 117 -7.43 10.71 -20.77
C LYS A 117 -6.21 11.47 -20.25
N THR A 118 -6.21 12.79 -20.38
CA THR A 118 -5.15 13.66 -19.84
C THR A 118 -4.97 13.43 -18.33
N GLN A 119 -6.07 13.30 -17.58
CA GLN A 119 -6.00 13.05 -16.14
C GLN A 119 -5.42 11.67 -15.80
N VAL A 120 -5.80 10.63 -16.54
CA VAL A 120 -5.23 9.28 -16.40
C VAL A 120 -3.74 9.27 -16.73
N GLN A 121 -3.36 9.88 -17.85
CA GLN A 121 -1.95 9.99 -18.26
C GLN A 121 -1.11 10.71 -17.22
N ARG A 122 -1.59 11.83 -16.65
CA ARG A 122 -0.91 12.52 -15.55
C ARG A 122 -0.69 11.63 -14.34
N ALA A 123 -1.70 10.84 -13.95
CA ALA A 123 -1.60 9.93 -12.81
C ALA A 123 -0.59 8.81 -13.05
N ILE A 124 -0.53 8.27 -14.28
CA ILE A 124 0.46 7.26 -14.69
C ILE A 124 1.86 7.88 -14.71
N THR A 125 2.04 9.07 -15.28
CA THR A 125 3.33 9.76 -15.30
C THR A 125 3.83 10.07 -13.88
N ASP A 126 2.97 10.53 -12.97
CA ASP A 126 3.34 10.73 -11.57
C ASP A 126 3.83 9.43 -10.91
N PHE A 127 3.11 8.33 -11.14
CA PHE A 127 3.47 7.02 -10.61
C PHE A 127 4.80 6.48 -11.16
N GLU A 128 5.02 6.58 -12.48
CA GLU A 128 6.30 6.19 -13.09
C GLU A 128 7.46 7.05 -12.59
N ASN A 129 7.24 8.36 -12.38
CA ASN A 129 8.23 9.25 -11.77
C ASN A 129 8.56 8.82 -10.33
N LYS A 130 7.54 8.43 -9.55
CA LYS A 130 7.71 7.91 -8.18
C LYS A 130 8.50 6.60 -8.17
N ILE A 131 8.22 5.68 -9.09
CA ILE A 131 9.02 4.45 -9.28
C ILE A 131 10.48 4.81 -9.60
N GLY A 132 10.70 5.72 -10.55
CA GLY A 132 12.03 6.17 -10.92
C GLY A 132 12.81 6.75 -9.74
N LYS A 133 12.16 7.59 -8.92
CA LYS A 133 12.75 8.12 -7.68
C LYS A 133 13.08 7.04 -6.66
N ALA A 134 12.17 6.09 -6.46
CA ALA A 134 12.39 4.99 -5.53
C ALA A 134 13.58 4.09 -5.95
N LYS A 135 13.74 3.83 -7.24
CA LYS A 135 14.78 2.92 -7.74
C LYS A 135 16.14 3.57 -7.94
N ASN A 136 16.15 4.82 -8.36
CA ASN A 136 17.38 5.56 -8.69
C ASN A 136 17.79 6.53 -7.58
N GLY A 137 16.97 6.67 -6.53
CA GLY A 137 17.22 7.56 -5.41
C GLY A 137 17.96 6.87 -4.26
N ILE A 138 17.87 7.49 -3.08
CA ILE A 138 18.52 7.06 -1.83
C ILE A 138 17.60 6.13 -1.02
N TRP A 139 16.59 5.54 -1.65
CA TRP A 139 15.70 4.62 -0.96
C TRP A 139 16.44 3.34 -0.62
N ILE A 140 16.14 2.79 0.55
CA ILE A 140 16.73 1.53 0.99
C ILE A 140 16.05 0.40 0.22
N LYS A 141 16.85 -0.46 -0.39
CA LYS A 141 16.41 -1.64 -1.15
C LYS A 141 16.56 -2.89 -0.29
N VAL A 142 15.52 -3.72 -0.25
CA VAL A 142 15.50 -5.02 0.44
C VAL A 142 15.05 -6.08 -0.55
N ASP A 143 15.89 -7.07 -0.79
CA ASP A 143 15.53 -8.25 -1.55
C ASP A 143 15.07 -9.35 -0.58
N ILE A 144 13.79 -9.72 -0.67
CA ILE A 144 13.15 -10.73 0.18
C ILE A 144 13.18 -12.07 -0.58
N VAL A 145 14.19 -12.88 -0.29
CA VAL A 145 14.45 -14.19 -0.90
C VAL A 145 13.97 -15.30 0.05
N PRO A 146 13.24 -16.34 -0.43
CA PRO A 146 13.07 -16.74 -1.83
C PRO A 146 11.79 -16.22 -2.51
N SER A 147 11.05 -15.30 -1.89
CA SER A 147 9.77 -14.78 -2.42
C SER A 147 9.88 -13.98 -3.73
N VAL A 148 11.09 -13.77 -4.27
CA VAL A 148 11.35 -12.94 -5.47
C VAL A 148 10.61 -11.59 -5.36
N MET A 149 10.69 -10.98 -4.18
CA MET A 149 10.10 -9.68 -3.86
C MET A 149 11.20 -8.70 -3.54
N THR A 150 11.08 -7.49 -4.07
CA THR A 150 11.95 -6.38 -3.71
C THR A 150 11.11 -5.26 -3.12
N LEU A 151 11.47 -4.84 -1.91
CA LEU A 151 10.94 -3.64 -1.26
C LEU A 151 11.94 -2.51 -1.43
N TYR A 152 11.45 -1.33 -1.80
CA TYR A 152 12.17 -0.08 -1.66
C TYR A 152 11.39 0.79 -0.70
N TYR A 153 12.06 1.45 0.26
CA TYR A 153 11.37 2.33 1.18
C TYR A 153 12.23 3.54 1.58
N ASP A 154 11.55 4.60 1.98
CA ASP A 154 12.13 5.70 2.73
C ASP A 154 11.34 5.91 4.03
N PHE A 155 12.03 6.45 5.04
CA PHE A 155 11.38 6.88 6.26
C PHE A 155 10.82 8.29 6.05
N TYR A 156 9.49 8.38 6.13
CA TYR A 156 8.75 9.63 6.17
C TYR A 156 8.51 10.06 7.62
N LEU A 157 8.23 11.35 7.79
CA LEU A 157 8.03 12.00 9.08
C LEU A 157 7.09 11.21 10.03
N LYS A 158 7.48 11.09 11.31
CA LYS A 158 6.66 10.53 12.40
C LYS A 158 6.20 9.08 12.20
N GLY A 159 7.11 8.19 11.79
CA GLY A 159 6.87 6.74 11.77
C GLY A 159 6.01 6.28 10.60
N ARG A 160 6.13 7.01 9.49
CA ARG A 160 5.43 6.73 8.25
C ARG A 160 6.45 6.44 7.17
N PHE A 161 6.03 5.82 6.08
CA PHE A 161 6.92 5.36 5.02
C PHE A 161 6.32 5.67 3.65
N HIS A 162 7.16 6.08 2.71
CA HIS A 162 6.86 5.82 1.31
C HIS A 162 7.55 4.50 0.94
N PHE A 163 6.83 3.64 0.21
CA PHE A 163 7.41 2.37 -0.20
C PHE A 163 6.92 1.92 -1.58
N LEU A 164 7.77 1.13 -2.23
CA LEU A 164 7.57 0.49 -3.51
C LEU A 164 7.80 -1.01 -3.34
N LEU A 165 6.84 -1.82 -3.78
CA LEU A 165 6.98 -3.26 -3.86
C LEU A 165 7.07 -3.69 -5.32
N GLU A 166 8.05 -4.54 -5.62
CA GLU A 166 8.13 -5.30 -6.86
C GLU A 166 8.06 -6.78 -6.54
N TYR A 167 7.13 -7.51 -7.16
CA TYR A 167 6.97 -8.94 -6.93
C TYR A 167 6.35 -9.62 -8.15
N LEU A 168 6.35 -10.94 -8.16
CA LEU A 168 5.63 -11.76 -9.14
C LEU A 168 4.33 -12.25 -8.53
N ASP A 169 3.22 -12.16 -9.28
CA ASP A 169 1.99 -12.83 -8.88
C ASP A 169 2.03 -14.34 -9.15
N GLU A 170 0.93 -15.04 -8.85
CA GLU A 170 0.78 -16.48 -9.08
C GLU A 170 0.95 -16.88 -10.55
N GLU A 171 0.70 -15.96 -11.49
CA GLU A 171 0.88 -16.13 -12.93
C GLU A 171 2.30 -15.73 -13.41
N HIS A 172 3.23 -15.48 -12.48
CA HIS A 172 4.59 -15.00 -12.74
C HIS A 172 4.64 -13.64 -13.46
N LYS A 173 3.58 -12.84 -13.35
CA LYS A 173 3.53 -11.49 -13.91
C LYS A 173 4.11 -10.51 -12.92
N LYS A 174 4.97 -9.64 -13.42
CA LYS A 174 5.57 -8.58 -12.62
C LYS A 174 4.52 -7.55 -12.21
N ILE A 175 4.38 -7.39 -10.89
CA ILE A 175 3.58 -6.35 -10.26
C ILE A 175 4.51 -5.34 -9.60
N ILE A 176 4.19 -4.06 -9.77
CA ILE A 176 4.84 -2.93 -9.11
C ILE A 176 3.76 -2.14 -8.38
N ARG A 177 3.89 -1.98 -7.06
CA ARG A 177 2.92 -1.25 -6.24
C ARG A 177 3.61 -0.17 -5.43
N TYR A 178 3.03 1.03 -5.42
CA TYR A 178 3.53 2.17 -4.66
C TYR A 178 2.53 2.58 -3.56
N ARG A 179 3.06 2.99 -2.41
CA ARG A 179 2.31 3.54 -1.29
C ARG A 179 3.02 4.76 -0.72
N GLU A 180 2.21 5.74 -0.30
CA GLU A 180 2.69 7.03 0.20
C GLU A 180 2.16 7.26 1.62
N GLY A 181 3.02 7.58 2.59
CA GLY A 181 2.61 7.93 3.96
C GLY A 181 2.01 6.76 4.76
N ALA A 182 2.40 5.53 4.42
CA ALA A 182 1.91 4.32 5.07
C ALA A 182 2.54 4.12 6.45
N THR A 183 1.81 3.49 7.36
CA THR A 183 2.34 2.97 8.63
C THR A 183 3.22 1.75 8.41
N LEU A 184 3.99 1.36 9.43
CA LEU A 184 4.70 0.08 9.44
C LEU A 184 3.73 -1.11 9.30
N GLN A 185 2.57 -1.07 9.96
CA GLN A 185 1.55 -2.12 9.85
C GLN A 185 1.02 -2.26 8.42
N GLU A 186 0.73 -1.15 7.75
CA GLU A 186 0.30 -1.17 6.34
C GLU A 186 1.40 -1.72 5.42
N MET A 187 2.66 -1.36 5.66
CA MET A 187 3.80 -1.91 4.92
C MET A 187 3.93 -3.43 5.12
N ILE A 188 3.91 -3.91 6.36
CA ILE A 188 3.96 -5.34 6.70
C ILE A 188 2.76 -6.09 6.11
N SER A 189 1.55 -5.52 6.19
CA SER A 189 0.35 -6.12 5.63
C SER A 189 0.43 -6.25 4.10
N GLU A 190 0.91 -5.23 3.40
CA GLU A 190 1.05 -5.27 1.93
C GLU A 190 2.14 -6.25 1.49
N ILE A 191 3.28 -6.30 2.18
CA ILE A 191 4.34 -7.28 1.92
C ILE A 191 3.78 -8.69 2.09
N THR A 192 3.20 -8.98 3.24
CA THR A 192 2.76 -10.33 3.60
C THR A 192 1.53 -10.81 2.84
N ARG A 193 0.75 -9.90 2.25
CA ARG A 193 -0.35 -10.23 1.32
C ARG A 193 0.16 -10.64 -0.05
N CYS A 194 1.32 -10.14 -0.46
CA CYS A 194 1.91 -10.37 -1.78
C CYS A 194 2.92 -11.51 -1.80
N MET A 195 3.29 -12.05 -0.63
CA MET A 195 4.27 -13.13 -0.51
C MET A 195 3.62 -14.50 -0.68
N ILE A 196 4.32 -15.35 -1.42
CA ILE A 196 3.97 -16.76 -1.61
C ILE A 196 4.60 -17.62 -0.51
N ASP A 197 5.86 -17.33 -0.13
CA ASP A 197 6.60 -18.06 0.89
C ASP A 197 5.99 -17.83 2.28
N GLN A 198 5.44 -18.90 2.88
CA GLN A 198 4.75 -18.82 4.16
C GLN A 198 5.70 -18.67 5.35
N ASP A 199 6.93 -19.20 5.26
CA ASP A 199 7.87 -19.18 6.37
C ASP A 199 8.41 -17.77 6.59
N ILE A 200 8.83 -17.09 5.52
CA ILE A 200 9.26 -15.69 5.62
C ILE A 200 8.07 -14.79 5.91
N CYS A 201 6.90 -15.10 5.35
CA CYS A 201 5.68 -14.36 5.66
C CYS A 201 5.35 -14.43 7.16
N ALA A 202 5.51 -15.60 7.79
CA ALA A 202 5.35 -15.75 9.24
C ALA A 202 6.36 -14.87 10.01
N ILE A 203 7.64 -14.90 9.64
CA ILE A 203 8.69 -14.08 10.28
C ILE A 203 8.37 -12.58 10.16
N ILE A 204 7.94 -12.10 8.98
CA ILE A 204 7.60 -10.69 8.77
C ILE A 204 6.33 -10.30 9.53
N ARG A 205 5.31 -11.18 9.60
CA ARG A 205 4.08 -10.89 10.36
C ARG A 205 4.35 -10.85 11.85
N GLN A 206 5.17 -11.76 12.34
CA GLN A 206 5.42 -11.99 13.76
C GLN A 206 6.89 -12.37 13.95
N SER A 207 7.60 -11.53 14.67
CA SER A 207 8.94 -11.83 15.18
C SER A 207 8.93 -11.66 16.69
N ASP A 208 9.89 -12.27 17.36
CA ASP A 208 10.19 -12.14 18.78
C ASP A 208 11.69 -11.85 18.97
N LYS A 209 12.17 -11.90 20.22
CA LYS A 209 13.58 -11.63 20.55
C LYS A 209 14.54 -12.58 19.84
N ASP A 210 14.12 -13.83 19.59
CA ASP A 210 14.98 -14.87 19.02
C ASP A 210 14.95 -14.88 17.49
N THR A 211 13.83 -14.45 16.91
CA THR A 211 13.58 -14.52 15.46
C THR A 211 13.75 -13.20 14.73
N ILE A 212 13.77 -12.05 15.42
CA ILE A 212 13.88 -10.73 14.76
C ILE A 212 15.14 -10.59 13.91
N ASN A 213 16.24 -11.23 14.30
CA ASN A 213 17.49 -11.20 13.52
C ASN A 213 17.41 -11.97 12.20
N ARG A 214 16.33 -12.73 11.97
CA ARG A 214 16.01 -13.39 10.70
C ARG A 214 15.00 -12.60 9.86
N ASN A 215 14.46 -11.50 10.40
CA ASN A 215 13.47 -10.69 9.71
C ASN A 215 14.16 -9.79 8.67
N PRO A 216 13.82 -9.91 7.38
CA PRO A 216 14.52 -9.19 6.31
C PRO A 216 14.38 -7.67 6.43
N LEU A 217 13.28 -7.16 6.99
CA LEU A 217 13.10 -5.73 7.23
C LEU A 217 14.02 -5.23 8.35
N TYR A 218 14.19 -6.03 9.40
CA TYR A 218 15.07 -5.69 10.52
C TYR A 218 16.54 -5.76 10.11
N ILE A 219 16.94 -6.83 9.41
CA ILE A 219 18.29 -6.98 8.85
C ILE A 219 18.63 -5.76 7.99
N SER A 220 17.76 -5.40 7.04
CA SER A 220 17.97 -4.22 6.20
C SER A 220 18.09 -2.93 7.02
N ALA A 221 17.26 -2.73 8.04
CA ALA A 221 17.31 -1.55 8.88
C ALA A 221 18.65 -1.44 9.63
N VAL A 222 19.20 -2.57 10.11
CA VAL A 222 20.51 -2.63 10.76
C VAL A 222 21.63 -2.32 9.76
N GLU A 223 21.65 -2.98 8.60
CA GLU A 223 22.70 -2.83 7.58
C GLU A 223 22.75 -1.42 6.99
N SER A 224 21.59 -0.79 6.81
CA SER A 224 21.47 0.57 6.28
C SER A 224 21.62 1.66 7.35
N GLY A 225 21.75 1.31 8.63
CA GLY A 225 21.76 2.26 9.74
C GLY A 225 20.44 3.02 9.92
N ASN A 226 19.32 2.47 9.44
CA ASN A 226 17.99 3.06 9.61
C ASN A 226 17.45 2.80 11.02
N GLU A 227 17.96 3.59 11.96
CA GLU A 227 17.60 3.52 13.37
C GLU A 227 16.09 3.67 13.62
N PRO A 228 15.37 4.63 13.00
CA PRO A 228 13.92 4.74 13.17
C PRO A 228 13.14 3.47 12.81
N LEU A 229 13.45 2.82 11.68
CA LEU A 229 12.76 1.59 11.30
C LEU A 229 13.12 0.44 12.25
N ARG A 230 14.40 0.32 12.63
CA ARG A 230 14.88 -0.71 13.55
C ARG A 230 14.09 -0.68 14.87
N LEU A 231 13.96 0.51 15.45
CA LEU A 231 13.21 0.72 16.69
C LEU A 231 11.71 0.47 16.51
N LEU A 232 11.12 0.94 15.40
CA LEU A 232 9.72 0.72 15.08
C LEU A 232 9.36 -0.76 14.90
N LEU A 233 10.24 -1.55 14.28
CA LEU A 233 10.05 -3.00 14.16
C LEU A 233 10.06 -3.66 15.53
N LYS A 234 11.02 -3.31 16.39
CA LYS A 234 11.06 -3.83 17.76
C LYS A 234 9.80 -3.47 18.55
N LEU A 235 9.30 -2.24 18.41
CA LEU A 235 8.05 -1.82 19.04
C LEU A 235 6.85 -2.60 18.49
N TYR A 236 6.75 -2.74 17.17
CA TYR A 236 5.68 -3.49 16.50
C TYR A 236 5.63 -4.95 16.97
N TYR A 237 6.78 -5.58 17.14
CA TYR A 237 6.91 -6.94 17.66
C TYR A 237 6.92 -7.03 19.20
N ARG A 238 6.70 -5.92 19.91
CA ARG A 238 6.60 -5.86 21.39
C ARG A 238 7.87 -6.29 22.13
N ILE A 239 9.03 -6.06 21.51
CA ILE A 239 10.35 -6.37 22.07
C ILE A 239 11.25 -5.13 22.23
N ALA A 240 10.69 -3.94 22.00
CA ALA A 240 11.38 -2.69 22.33
C ALA A 240 11.52 -2.55 23.84
N ASN A 241 12.73 -2.22 24.29
CA ASN A 241 12.97 -1.89 25.69
C ASN A 241 12.66 -0.41 25.97
N GLU A 242 12.77 -0.01 27.24
CA GLU A 242 12.50 1.36 27.71
C GLU A 242 13.35 2.40 26.97
N LYS A 243 14.67 2.22 26.92
CA LYS A 243 15.59 3.14 26.21
C LYS A 243 15.22 3.31 24.73
N GLU A 244 14.82 2.23 24.07
CA GLU A 244 14.38 2.26 22.67
C GLU A 244 13.04 3.01 22.52
N CYS A 245 12.12 2.85 23.48
CA CYS A 245 10.89 3.61 23.52
C CYS A 245 11.12 5.11 23.82
N ASP A 246 12.10 5.46 24.64
CA ASP A 246 12.50 6.86 24.87
C ASP A 246 13.03 7.51 23.58
N MET A 247 13.85 6.79 22.82
CA MET A 247 14.33 7.25 21.52
C MET A 247 13.17 7.47 20.54
N LEU A 248 12.20 6.56 20.50
CA LEU A 248 10.97 6.73 19.71
C LEU A 248 10.12 7.88 20.21
N SER A 249 10.06 8.11 21.53
CA SER A 249 9.33 9.22 22.13
C SER A 249 9.89 10.57 21.69
N ALA A 250 11.23 10.69 21.69
CA ALA A 250 11.92 11.87 21.16
C ALA A 250 11.64 12.06 19.66
N LEU A 251 11.63 10.99 18.88
CA LEU A 251 11.33 11.03 17.44
C LEU A 251 9.88 11.47 17.13
N PHE A 252 8.90 11.02 17.93
CA PHE A 252 7.49 11.33 17.70
C PHE A 252 7.02 12.60 18.40
N GLY A 253 7.74 13.08 19.42
CA GLY A 253 7.31 14.17 20.29
C GLY A 253 6.13 13.78 21.17
N THR A 254 6.00 12.49 21.51
CA THR A 254 4.91 11.92 22.31
C THR A 254 5.43 10.68 23.01
N ARG A 255 5.03 10.44 24.26
CA ARG A 255 5.44 9.26 25.03
C ARG A 255 5.09 7.96 24.28
N VAL A 256 6.04 7.04 24.23
CA VAL A 256 5.95 5.68 23.71
C VAL A 256 6.26 4.73 24.85
N LEU A 257 5.40 3.75 25.09
CA LEU A 257 5.49 2.84 26.22
C LEU A 257 5.99 1.46 25.77
N PRO A 258 6.99 0.87 26.45
CA PRO A 258 7.40 -0.51 26.21
C PRO A 258 6.30 -1.48 26.65
N SER A 259 6.31 -2.72 26.17
CA SER A 259 5.52 -3.80 26.78
C SER A 259 6.07 -4.12 28.17
N LEU A 260 5.17 -4.25 29.16
CA LEU A 260 5.55 -4.73 30.49
C LEU A 260 5.75 -6.25 30.50
N GLU A 261 6.34 -6.76 31.57
CA GLU A 261 6.60 -8.20 31.76
C GLU A 261 5.29 -8.99 32.02
N GLU A 262 5.36 -10.32 31.97
CA GLU A 262 4.20 -11.23 32.09
C GLU A 262 3.46 -11.07 33.43
N GLU A 263 4.14 -10.60 34.48
CA GLU A 263 3.53 -10.25 35.78
C GLU A 263 2.43 -9.17 35.66
N TYR A 264 2.51 -8.36 34.60
CA TYR A 264 1.52 -7.33 34.27
C TYR A 264 0.52 -7.78 33.18
N ASP A 265 0.47 -9.08 32.84
CA ASP A 265 -0.49 -9.63 31.88
C ASP A 265 -1.91 -9.73 32.46
N GLN A 266 -2.49 -8.57 32.72
CA GLN A 266 -3.86 -8.42 33.15
C GLN A 266 -4.51 -7.22 32.48
N THR A 267 -5.85 -7.24 32.47
CA THR A 267 -6.65 -6.17 31.87
C THR A 267 -7.05 -5.17 32.93
N TYR A 268 -6.64 -3.92 32.75
CA TYR A 268 -7.05 -2.78 33.56
C TYR A 268 -8.22 -2.07 32.90
N VAL A 269 -9.15 -1.57 33.70
CA VAL A 269 -10.26 -0.77 33.22
C VAL A 269 -9.93 0.69 33.48
N VAL A 270 -9.85 1.47 32.40
CA VAL A 270 -9.35 2.85 32.40
C VAL A 270 -10.43 3.81 31.93
N ASP A 271 -10.54 4.95 32.59
CA ASP A 271 -11.51 5.99 32.25
C ASP A 271 -11.19 6.59 30.88
N ALA A 272 -12.10 6.41 29.93
CA ALA A 272 -11.94 6.82 28.54
C ALA A 272 -11.73 8.33 28.40
N ASP A 273 -12.34 9.14 29.28
CA ASP A 273 -12.27 10.61 29.20
C ASP A 273 -10.86 11.13 29.56
N THR A 274 -10.06 10.31 30.27
CA THR A 274 -8.68 10.65 30.65
C THR A 274 -7.63 10.12 29.68
N ILE A 275 -8.02 9.27 28.72
CA ILE A 275 -7.08 8.59 27.82
C ILE A 275 -6.46 9.56 26.82
N GLN A 276 -5.13 9.61 26.83
CA GLN A 276 -4.37 10.25 25.76
C GLN A 276 -4.14 9.25 24.63
N SER A 277 -5.12 9.13 23.73
CA SER A 277 -5.13 8.13 22.65
C SER A 277 -3.86 8.12 21.78
N ALA A 278 -3.22 9.28 21.62
CA ALA A 278 -1.94 9.38 20.92
C ALA A 278 -0.84 8.51 21.54
N ILE A 279 -0.76 8.41 22.87
CA ILE A 279 0.23 7.57 23.56
C ILE A 279 -0.06 6.09 23.25
N LEU A 280 -1.32 5.65 23.34
CA LEU A 280 -1.70 4.27 23.04
C LEU A 280 -1.36 3.89 21.59
N VAL A 281 -1.77 4.73 20.63
CA VAL A 281 -1.51 4.51 19.20
C VAL A 281 -0.01 4.47 18.90
N ARG A 282 0.78 5.37 19.50
CA ARG A 282 2.23 5.42 19.29
C ARG A 282 3.00 4.32 20.01
N SER A 283 2.43 3.77 21.07
CA SER A 283 2.97 2.63 21.82
C SER A 283 2.57 1.28 21.23
N GLY A 284 1.87 1.26 20.10
CA GLY A 284 1.50 0.03 19.39
C GLY A 284 0.32 -0.74 19.99
N TYR A 285 -0.58 -0.07 20.72
CA TYR A 285 -1.80 -0.73 21.19
C TYR A 285 -2.75 -1.07 20.04
N ASP A 286 -3.25 -2.31 20.03
CA ASP A 286 -4.34 -2.76 19.17
C ASP A 286 -5.67 -2.59 19.91
N ILE A 287 -6.37 -1.48 19.63
CA ILE A 287 -7.65 -1.15 20.25
C ILE A 287 -8.80 -1.68 19.39
N ARG A 288 -9.54 -2.64 19.92
CA ARG A 288 -10.71 -3.24 19.26
C ARG A 288 -11.96 -2.44 19.58
N HIS A 289 -12.64 -1.98 18.53
CA HIS A 289 -13.89 -1.24 18.67
C HIS A 289 -15.08 -2.16 18.92
N LYS A 290 -15.86 -1.90 19.98
CA LYS A 290 -17.14 -2.58 20.23
C LYS A 290 -18.30 -1.67 19.82
N PRO A 291 -19.13 -2.01 18.83
CA PRO A 291 -20.18 -1.09 18.39
C PRO A 291 -21.31 -0.92 19.42
N TYR A 292 -21.93 0.26 19.47
CA TYR A 292 -23.00 0.64 20.41
C TYR A 292 -24.12 -0.40 20.59
N PHE A 293 -24.57 -1.05 19.51
CA PHE A 293 -25.67 -2.02 19.57
C PHE A 293 -25.30 -3.31 20.32
N ALA A 294 -24.00 -3.57 20.54
CA ALA A 294 -23.49 -4.73 21.27
C ALA A 294 -23.16 -4.44 22.75
N MET A 295 -23.56 -3.27 23.28
CA MET A 295 -23.15 -2.77 24.59
C MET A 295 -24.08 -3.11 25.77
N ARG A 296 -24.89 -4.16 25.68
CA ARG A 296 -25.72 -4.57 26.83
C ARG A 296 -24.81 -4.99 28.00
N GLY A 297 -24.79 -4.20 29.07
CA GLY A 297 -23.93 -4.41 30.24
C GLY A 297 -22.52 -3.81 30.13
N PHE A 298 -22.23 -3.07 29.06
CA PHE A 298 -20.93 -2.44 28.80
C PHE A 298 -21.07 -0.94 28.49
N THR A 299 -20.00 -0.18 28.70
CA THR A 299 -19.91 1.25 28.41
C THR A 299 -18.65 1.59 27.62
N HIS A 300 -18.73 2.64 26.81
CA HIS A 300 -17.61 3.25 26.08
C HIS A 300 -16.84 4.28 26.91
N THR A 301 -17.39 4.70 28.05
CA THR A 301 -16.71 5.61 28.98
C THR A 301 -15.57 4.94 29.74
N LYS A 302 -15.39 3.64 29.54
CA LYS A 302 -14.35 2.83 30.18
C LYS A 302 -13.73 1.91 29.13
N TRP A 303 -12.41 1.88 29.07
CA TRP A 303 -11.66 1.03 28.14
C TRP A 303 -10.94 -0.06 28.91
N GLN A 304 -10.88 -1.25 28.33
CA GLN A 304 -10.05 -2.34 28.81
C GLN A 304 -8.69 -2.25 28.15
N LEU A 305 -7.60 -2.16 28.91
CA LEU A 305 -6.23 -2.05 28.42
C LEU A 305 -5.33 -3.08 29.12
N ASN A 306 -4.45 -3.73 28.36
CA ASN A 306 -3.44 -4.64 28.89
C ASN A 306 -2.01 -4.14 28.55
N PRO A 307 -1.17 -3.84 29.54
CA PRO A 307 0.14 -3.21 29.33
C PRO A 307 1.21 -4.18 28.81
N HIS A 308 1.06 -5.49 29.06
CA HIS A 308 1.92 -6.56 28.57
C HIS A 308 1.63 -6.84 27.09
N THR A 309 0.40 -7.27 26.79
CA THR A 309 -0.01 -7.69 25.45
C THR A 309 -0.29 -6.53 24.49
N LYS A 310 -0.36 -5.28 24.98
CA LYS A 310 -0.74 -4.10 24.19
C LYS A 310 -2.07 -4.26 23.47
N LEU A 311 -2.98 -5.06 24.03
CA LEU A 311 -4.34 -5.18 23.53
C LEU A 311 -5.24 -4.23 24.31
N GLY A 312 -6.26 -3.71 23.62
CA GLY A 312 -7.32 -2.98 24.27
C GLY A 312 -8.67 -3.21 23.62
N VAL A 313 -9.72 -2.92 24.38
CA VAL A 313 -11.10 -2.87 23.90
C VAL A 313 -11.68 -1.56 24.38
N ASP A 314 -12.27 -0.79 23.47
CA ASP A 314 -12.86 0.51 23.83
C ASP A 314 -14.23 0.40 24.51
N ALA A 315 -14.41 -0.65 25.29
CA ALA A 315 -15.57 -0.89 26.12
C ALA A 315 -15.19 -1.74 27.34
N ALA A 316 -15.86 -1.51 28.47
CA ALA A 316 -15.73 -2.32 29.68
C ALA A 316 -17.11 -2.53 30.34
N PRO A 317 -17.26 -3.51 31.25
CA PRO A 317 -18.49 -3.68 32.03
C PRO A 317 -18.87 -2.40 32.79
N ASN A 318 -20.16 -2.13 32.91
CA ASN A 318 -20.66 -0.89 33.52
C ASN A 318 -20.21 -0.72 34.98
N ASP A 319 -20.20 -1.83 35.72
CA ASP A 319 -19.91 -1.94 37.15
C ASP A 319 -18.42 -2.13 37.46
N ALA A 320 -17.56 -2.31 36.44
CA ALA A 320 -16.13 -2.46 36.68
C ALA A 320 -15.54 -1.21 37.33
N GLU A 321 -14.73 -1.39 38.38
CA GLU A 321 -13.91 -0.33 38.95
C GLU A 321 -12.98 0.23 37.87
N THR A 322 -12.62 1.51 37.98
CA THR A 322 -11.91 2.22 36.93
C THR A 322 -10.82 3.08 37.54
N ILE A 323 -9.66 3.07 36.91
CA ILE A 323 -8.55 3.96 37.21
C ILE A 323 -8.45 5.05 36.13
N SER A 324 -7.83 6.17 36.48
CA SER A 324 -7.44 7.19 35.51
C SER A 324 -6.34 6.67 34.57
N PHE A 325 -6.20 7.30 33.40
CA PHE A 325 -5.11 6.98 32.50
C PHE A 325 -3.74 7.35 33.11
N GLN A 326 -3.66 8.32 34.02
CA GLN A 326 -2.42 8.66 34.70
C GLN A 326 -1.97 7.53 35.65
N GLU A 327 -2.88 6.98 36.46
CA GLU A 327 -2.60 5.81 37.31
C GLU A 327 -2.19 4.60 36.45
N TYR A 328 -2.79 4.42 35.27
CA TYR A 328 -2.36 3.37 34.34
C TYR A 328 -0.93 3.60 33.81
N LEU A 329 -0.49 4.86 33.66
CA LEU A 329 0.88 5.18 33.22
C LEU A 329 1.93 4.94 34.31
N GLU A 330 1.56 5.01 35.59
CA GLU A 330 2.46 4.74 36.73
C GLU A 330 2.99 3.30 36.71
N LEU A 331 2.22 2.35 36.15
CA LEU A 331 2.65 0.96 35.91
C LEU A 331 3.94 0.85 35.07
N PHE A 332 4.26 1.88 34.29
CA PHE A 332 5.46 1.94 33.44
C PHE A 332 6.64 2.69 34.09
N GLU A 333 6.47 3.17 35.32
CA GLU A 333 7.45 4.01 36.03
C GLU A 333 8.12 3.25 37.20
N ASP A 334 7.48 2.21 37.73
CA ASP A 334 7.89 1.47 38.93
C ASP A 334 9.17 0.61 38.80
N ASP A 335 9.76 0.52 37.61
CA ASP A 335 10.96 -0.28 37.35
C ASP A 335 12.28 0.43 37.73
N HIS A 336 12.21 1.70 38.14
CA HIS A 336 13.41 2.52 38.37
C HIS A 336 14.05 2.34 39.76
N GLU A 337 13.29 1.92 40.78
CA GLU A 337 13.78 1.73 42.16
C GLU A 337 14.25 0.28 42.40
N LEU A 338 13.47 -0.72 41.97
CA LEU A 338 13.82 -2.14 42.15
C LEU A 338 15.08 -2.57 41.37
N ARG A 339 15.33 -1.98 40.18
CA ARG A 339 16.54 -2.22 39.38
C ARG A 339 17.80 -1.56 39.96
N LYS A 340 17.66 -0.47 40.73
CA LYS A 340 18.79 0.16 41.42
C LYS A 340 19.22 -0.61 42.68
N GLU A 341 18.29 -1.30 43.34
CA GLU A 341 18.59 -2.12 44.51
C GLU A 341 19.22 -3.47 44.14
N SER A 342 18.75 -4.11 43.08
CA SER A 342 19.34 -5.35 42.57
C SER A 342 20.77 -5.13 42.01
N ALA A 343 21.04 -4.00 41.36
CA ALA A 343 22.39 -3.63 40.92
C ALA A 343 23.34 -3.18 42.06
N LYS A 344 22.82 -2.87 43.26
CA LYS A 344 23.63 -2.60 44.48
C LYS A 344 23.93 -3.86 45.27
N ASN A 345 23.10 -4.90 45.17
CA ASN A 345 23.26 -6.15 45.89
C ASN A 345 24.15 -7.19 45.17
N GLU A 346 24.61 -6.87 43.95
CA GLU A 346 25.58 -7.68 43.18
C GLU A 346 27.01 -7.12 43.20
N LYS A 347 27.34 -6.22 44.14
CA LYS A 347 28.72 -5.71 44.35
C LYS A 347 29.36 -6.21 45.63
#